data_AF-A0A7Y4R6U6-F1
#
_entry.id   AF-A0A7Y4R6U6-F1
#
_cell.length_a   1.000
_cell.length_b   1.000
_cell.length_c   1.000
_cell.angle_alpha   90.00
_cell.angle_beta   90.00
_cell.angle_gamma   90.00
#
_symmetry.space_group_name_H-M   'P 1'
#
loop_
_entity.id
_entity.type
_entity.pdbx_description
1 polymer ?
#
loop_
_entity_poly.entity_id
_entity_poly.type
_entity_poly.pdbx_seq_one_letter_code
_entity_poly.pdbx_strand_id
1 'polypeptide(L)'
;MKTNKFILFWICLLVGFSCQDESVQQPISEFKNIIDQFTTVIKSNNEAYASQINELEKAIDFRSIKKYDLRTTEKLLIANLTKLNKFAHADQLRAIFFINNNQIVRSQIVVLENEGNFDANQLITNTLDMKPLTGYTGKISFYSIFQMIQLASTFNNGRLTENSAARKIASVANKAGKTNTCIDWYLITTYHYEGGATQTVEVYLFTSCDEPCGLAGARTNCGGGGGGGSNPSSTQFPPNPLDGDIYETTDAAGFYTKYVYDATRMIWVGVERILPGFVLQENPSAYPFLQSIRWPVDGQKVTGPDNMVYMYNGSSGSWVGELIDFYLTNLSGNKPISEFEDKCIGLQSIWDNYPNNEVYGFITTDGKLLVTNVLPINGGSASGPYTYNGTTYYPYPSSQGPPIGNYTGMIQTAGYYLIPIVASVHTHTPCRTDGTNGVSHNIGDDDANFAASHPSINHWVIGCNAIAQYDNRSSNFFNLKSGKISSNCGVVK
;
A
#
# COMPACT_ATOMS: atom_id res chain seq x y z
N MET A 1 69.95 -10.16 43.94
CA MET A 1 70.77 -10.53 42.76
C MET A 1 70.16 -11.79 42.15
N LYS A 2 69.50 -11.70 40.98
CA LYS A 2 69.95 -12.26 39.68
C LYS A 2 70.38 -13.74 39.81
N THR A 3 69.75 -14.74 39.20
CA THR A 3 69.44 -14.90 37.76
C THR A 3 68.37 -15.98 37.46
N ASN A 4 67.37 -15.57 36.69
CA ASN A 4 66.68 -16.20 35.54
C ASN A 4 67.20 -17.54 34.93
N LYS A 5 66.30 -18.53 34.69
CA LYS A 5 65.75 -19.03 33.38
C LYS A 5 65.63 -20.57 33.16
N PHE A 6 64.41 -20.97 32.68
CA PHE A 6 64.03 -22.06 31.73
C PHE A 6 64.12 -23.52 32.23
N ILE A 7 63.16 -24.44 32.01
CA ILE A 7 62.21 -24.72 30.91
C ILE A 7 60.93 -25.36 31.52
N LEU A 8 59.73 -24.88 31.20
CA LEU A 8 58.48 -25.63 31.39
C LEU A 8 57.84 -25.88 30.02
N PHE A 9 57.71 -27.16 29.67
CA PHE A 9 57.18 -27.63 28.39
C PHE A 9 55.64 -27.52 28.39
N TRP A 10 55.14 -26.87 27.35
CA TRP A 10 53.74 -26.78 26.95
C TRP A 10 53.19 -28.16 26.55
N ILE A 11 52.04 -28.57 27.10
CA ILE A 11 51.10 -29.49 26.44
C ILE A 11 49.70 -28.87 26.55
N CYS A 12 49.17 -28.48 25.38
CA CYS A 12 47.80 -28.02 25.18
C CYS A 12 46.80 -29.13 25.51
N LEU A 13 45.90 -28.87 26.46
CA LEU A 13 44.60 -29.53 26.48
C LEU A 13 43.58 -28.58 25.84
N LEU A 14 43.31 -28.82 24.55
CA LEU A 14 42.24 -28.19 23.79
C LEU A 14 40.89 -28.62 24.38
N VAL A 15 40.29 -27.78 25.21
CA VAL A 15 38.87 -27.87 25.52
C VAL A 15 38.15 -27.23 24.33
N GLY A 16 37.68 -28.08 23.41
CA GLY A 16 36.78 -27.66 22.34
C GLY A 16 35.47 -27.19 22.94
N PHE A 17 35.34 -25.89 23.14
CA PHE A 17 34.03 -25.25 23.16
C PHE A 17 33.48 -25.36 21.73
N SER A 18 32.78 -26.45 21.44
CA SER A 18 31.80 -26.44 20.36
C SER A 18 30.69 -25.50 20.82
N CYS A 19 30.63 -24.32 20.21
CA CYS A 19 29.44 -23.49 20.20
C CYS A 19 28.35 -24.33 19.51
N GLN A 20 27.61 -25.11 20.28
CA GLN A 20 26.34 -25.66 19.84
C GLN A 20 25.40 -24.47 19.77
N ASP A 21 25.11 -24.00 18.56
CA ASP A 21 23.97 -23.15 18.31
C ASP A 21 22.74 -23.86 18.89
N GLU A 22 22.23 -23.34 20.01
CA GLU A 22 20.88 -23.63 20.46
C GLU A 22 19.91 -23.01 19.46
N SER A 23 19.70 -23.71 18.34
CA SER A 23 18.48 -23.51 17.56
C SER A 23 17.32 -23.98 18.43
N VAL A 24 16.68 -23.06 19.14
CA VAL A 24 15.45 -23.31 19.89
C VAL A 24 14.44 -23.88 18.89
N GLN A 25 14.27 -25.20 18.94
CA GLN A 25 13.32 -25.93 18.12
C GLN A 25 11.94 -25.58 18.66
N GLN A 26 11.29 -24.56 18.06
CA GLN A 26 9.90 -24.24 18.40
C GLN A 26 9.07 -25.53 18.31
N PRO A 27 8.28 -25.87 19.35
CA PRO A 27 7.60 -27.14 19.41
C PRO A 27 6.63 -27.26 18.24
N ILE A 28 6.58 -28.43 17.59
CA ILE A 28 5.72 -28.74 16.42
C ILE A 28 4.26 -28.30 16.65
N SER A 29 3.79 -28.32 17.90
CA SER A 29 2.46 -27.87 18.32
C SER A 29 2.20 -26.39 18.06
N GLU A 30 3.21 -25.52 18.14
CA GLU A 30 3.09 -24.08 17.90
C GLU A 30 2.83 -23.80 16.41
N PHE A 31 3.63 -24.39 15.51
CA PHE A 31 3.43 -24.22 14.07
C PHE A 31 2.13 -24.82 13.57
N LYS A 32 1.73 -25.97 14.13
CA LYS A 32 0.45 -26.59 13.81
C LYS A 32 -0.71 -25.65 14.16
N ASN A 33 -0.69 -25.02 15.34
CA ASN A 33 -1.75 -24.11 15.77
C ASN A 33 -1.86 -22.88 14.85
N ILE A 34 -0.73 -22.26 14.49
CA ILE A 34 -0.73 -21.09 13.59
C ILE A 34 -1.25 -21.46 12.19
N ILE A 35 -0.86 -22.62 11.66
CA ILE A 35 -1.36 -23.11 10.36
C ILE A 35 -2.87 -23.43 10.44
N ASP A 36 -3.32 -24.12 11.49
CA ASP A 36 -4.75 -24.46 11.68
C ASP A 36 -5.64 -23.20 11.79
N GLN A 37 -5.15 -22.17 12.49
CA GLN A 37 -5.84 -20.87 12.56
C GLN A 37 -5.93 -20.20 11.20
N PHE A 38 -4.81 -20.15 10.47
CA PHE A 38 -4.75 -19.59 9.13
C PHE A 38 -5.71 -20.28 8.17
N THR A 39 -5.69 -21.62 8.11
CA THR A 39 -6.56 -22.37 7.21
C THR A 39 -8.03 -22.29 7.61
N THR A 40 -8.36 -22.17 8.89
CA THR A 40 -9.73 -21.94 9.37
C THR A 40 -10.30 -20.65 8.82
N VAL A 41 -9.54 -19.54 8.89
CA VAL A 41 -9.94 -18.24 8.34
C VAL A 41 -10.09 -18.28 6.82
N ILE A 42 -9.17 -18.94 6.12
CA ILE A 42 -9.29 -19.08 4.66
C ILE A 42 -10.53 -19.89 4.28
N LYS A 43 -10.84 -20.98 5.00
CA LYS A 43 -12.01 -21.83 4.75
C LYS A 43 -13.32 -21.08 4.94
N SER A 44 -13.47 -20.30 6.03
CA SER A 44 -14.70 -19.54 6.29
C SER A 44 -15.00 -18.51 5.21
N ASN A 45 -13.97 -17.96 4.58
CA ASN A 45 -14.11 -16.94 3.55
C ASN A 45 -14.24 -17.52 2.13
N ASN A 46 -13.99 -18.83 1.95
CA ASN A 46 -13.87 -19.47 0.63
C ASN A 46 -14.48 -20.89 0.64
N GLU A 47 -15.75 -21.02 1.00
CA GLU A 47 -16.43 -22.33 1.15
C GLU A 47 -16.28 -23.24 -0.09
N ALA A 48 -16.30 -22.65 -1.29
CA ALA A 48 -16.12 -23.36 -2.56
C ALA A 48 -14.78 -24.09 -2.70
N TYR A 49 -13.77 -23.69 -1.92
CA TYR A 49 -12.42 -24.26 -1.94
C TYR A 49 -12.06 -25.04 -0.66
N ALA A 50 -13.02 -25.23 0.26
CA ALA A 50 -12.79 -25.90 1.54
C ALA A 50 -12.25 -27.33 1.36
N SER A 51 -12.69 -28.04 0.31
CA SER A 51 -12.20 -29.40 -0.01
C SER A 51 -10.68 -29.40 -0.30
N GLN A 52 -10.22 -28.49 -1.16
CA GLN A 52 -8.81 -28.38 -1.54
C GLN A 52 -7.92 -27.99 -0.34
N ILE A 53 -8.43 -27.13 0.55
CA ILE A 53 -7.71 -26.73 1.77
C ILE A 53 -7.61 -27.92 2.74
N ASN A 54 -8.70 -28.68 2.93
CA ASN A 54 -8.67 -29.87 3.79
C ASN A 54 -7.72 -30.96 3.25
N GLU A 55 -7.59 -31.09 1.93
CA GLU A 55 -6.57 -31.96 1.32
C GLU A 55 -5.15 -31.46 1.60
N LEU A 56 -4.91 -30.15 1.47
CA LEU A 56 -3.63 -29.54 1.80
C LEU A 56 -3.26 -29.76 3.27
N GLU A 57 -4.18 -29.53 4.21
CA GLU A 57 -3.98 -29.76 5.64
C GLU A 57 -3.54 -31.20 5.95
N LYS A 58 -4.18 -32.18 5.31
CA LYS A 58 -3.82 -33.60 5.46
C LYS A 58 -2.48 -33.95 4.82
N ALA A 59 -2.09 -33.23 3.78
CA ALA A 59 -0.85 -33.48 3.04
C ALA A 59 0.40 -32.90 3.75
N ILE A 60 0.24 -31.89 4.61
CA ILE A 60 1.34 -31.25 5.35
C ILE A 60 1.97 -32.23 6.35
N ASP A 61 3.26 -32.50 6.16
CA ASP A 61 4.07 -33.16 7.18
C ASP A 61 4.61 -32.12 8.17
N PHE A 62 3.88 -31.92 9.27
CA PHE A 62 4.26 -30.98 10.33
C PHE A 62 5.61 -31.30 10.99
N ARG A 63 6.12 -32.54 10.88
CA ARG A 63 7.44 -32.90 11.43
C ARG A 63 8.58 -32.43 10.54
N SER A 64 8.30 -32.11 9.28
CA SER A 64 9.28 -31.62 8.32
C SER A 64 9.45 -30.11 8.31
N ILE A 65 8.64 -29.38 9.09
CA ILE A 65 8.65 -27.92 9.11
C ILE A 65 10.03 -27.42 9.50
N LYS A 66 10.64 -26.65 8.60
CA LYS A 66 11.87 -25.91 8.85
C LYS A 66 11.60 -24.43 8.69
N LYS A 67 12.24 -23.65 9.55
CA LYS A 67 12.17 -22.20 9.57
C LYS A 67 13.44 -21.64 8.92
N TYR A 68 13.26 -20.67 8.04
CA TYR A 68 14.34 -19.97 7.36
C TYR A 68 14.14 -18.49 7.56
N ASP A 69 15.22 -17.77 7.77
CA ASP A 69 15.23 -16.33 7.64
C ASP A 69 15.39 -16.00 6.16
N LEU A 70 14.47 -15.20 5.63
CA LEU A 70 14.63 -14.62 4.30
C LEU A 70 15.54 -13.41 4.41
N ARG A 71 15.98 -12.86 3.27
CA ARG A 71 16.64 -11.54 3.25
C ARG A 71 15.75 -10.42 3.84
N THR A 72 14.44 -10.65 3.94
CA THR A 72 13.43 -9.73 4.49
C THR A 72 13.28 -9.90 6.01
N THR A 73 12.42 -9.09 6.64
CA THR A 73 12.04 -9.29 8.05
C THR A 73 11.06 -10.45 8.25
N GLU A 74 10.58 -11.06 7.17
CA GLU A 74 9.69 -12.23 7.21
C GLU A 74 10.49 -13.50 7.50
N LYS A 75 9.86 -14.41 8.25
CA LYS A 75 10.34 -15.77 8.45
C LYS A 75 9.59 -16.70 7.52
N LEU A 76 10.29 -17.62 6.87
CA LEU A 76 9.67 -18.61 6.00
C LEU A 76 9.58 -19.95 6.72
N LEU A 77 8.39 -20.53 6.81
CA LEU A 77 8.22 -21.94 7.11
C LEU A 77 8.08 -22.72 5.82
N ILE A 78 8.85 -23.80 5.70
CA ILE A 78 8.74 -24.75 4.59
C ILE A 78 8.39 -26.11 5.17
N ALA A 79 7.31 -26.72 4.67
CA ALA A 79 6.88 -28.07 5.02
C ALA A 79 6.87 -28.97 3.77
N ASN A 80 7.25 -30.23 3.94
CA ASN A 80 7.05 -31.27 2.94
C ASN A 80 5.55 -31.56 2.79
N LEU A 81 5.14 -31.83 1.56
CA LEU A 81 3.82 -32.35 1.24
C LEU A 81 3.93 -33.80 0.78
N THR A 82 3.14 -34.69 1.38
CA THR A 82 3.24 -36.14 1.15
C THR A 82 2.70 -36.58 -0.21
N LYS A 83 1.56 -36.03 -0.66
CA LYS A 83 1.06 -36.07 -2.05
C LYS A 83 -0.25 -35.28 -2.17
N LEU A 84 -0.40 -34.54 -3.26
CA LEU A 84 -1.66 -33.94 -3.71
C LEU A 84 -1.93 -34.44 -5.12
N ASN A 85 -3.13 -34.97 -5.39
CA ASN A 85 -3.44 -35.66 -6.65
C ASN A 85 -3.17 -34.79 -7.89
N LYS A 86 -3.43 -33.49 -7.81
CA LYS A 86 -3.18 -32.53 -8.91
C LYS A 86 -1.69 -32.39 -9.26
N PHE A 87 -0.81 -32.70 -8.32
CA PHE A 87 0.64 -32.54 -8.44
C PHE A 87 1.37 -33.88 -8.39
N ALA A 88 0.71 -34.96 -8.85
CA ALA A 88 1.32 -36.30 -8.87
C ALA A 88 2.55 -36.41 -9.79
N HIS A 89 2.75 -35.44 -10.70
CA HIS A 89 3.90 -35.33 -11.58
C HIS A 89 5.10 -34.63 -10.91
N ALA A 90 4.93 -34.03 -9.74
CA ALA A 90 5.99 -33.31 -9.05
C ALA A 90 7.05 -34.27 -8.47
N ASP A 91 8.33 -33.95 -8.66
CA ASP A 91 9.42 -34.67 -7.99
C ASP A 91 9.49 -34.31 -6.50
N GLN A 92 9.29 -33.02 -6.21
CA GLN A 92 9.23 -32.51 -4.84
C GLN A 92 8.08 -31.51 -4.70
N LEU A 93 7.35 -31.64 -3.59
CA LEU A 93 6.21 -30.80 -3.27
C LEU A 93 6.40 -30.16 -1.89
N ARG A 94 6.20 -28.85 -1.80
CA ARG A 94 6.34 -28.08 -0.55
C ARG A 94 5.15 -27.17 -0.33
N ALA A 95 4.77 -26.99 0.93
CA ALA A 95 3.96 -25.86 1.36
C ALA A 95 4.89 -24.83 1.99
N ILE A 96 4.73 -23.57 1.62
CA ILE A 96 5.48 -22.48 2.21
C ILE A 96 4.52 -21.49 2.88
N PHE A 97 4.91 -21.02 4.06
CA PHE A 97 4.15 -20.06 4.85
C PHE A 97 5.06 -18.93 5.27
N PHE A 98 4.65 -17.70 4.98
CA PHE A 98 5.40 -16.51 5.33
C PHE A 98 4.88 -16.00 6.66
N ILE A 99 5.77 -15.81 7.62
CA ILE A 99 5.49 -15.39 8.99
C ILE A 99 5.99 -13.98 9.22
N ASN A 100 5.10 -13.15 9.72
CA ASN A 100 5.40 -11.84 10.27
C ASN A 100 4.70 -11.69 11.62
N ASN A 101 5.38 -11.16 12.64
CA ASN A 101 4.84 -11.03 14.01
C ASN A 101 4.15 -12.30 14.55
N ASN A 102 4.73 -13.48 14.30
CA ASN A 102 4.19 -14.80 14.67
C ASN A 102 2.83 -15.17 14.03
N GLN A 103 2.43 -14.49 12.96
CA GLN A 103 1.23 -14.82 12.18
C GLN A 103 1.60 -15.18 10.74
N ILE A 104 0.85 -16.11 10.14
CA ILE A 104 1.00 -16.42 8.71
C ILE A 104 0.30 -15.33 7.90
N VAL A 105 1.07 -14.62 7.08
CA VAL A 105 0.58 -13.52 6.24
C VAL A 105 0.23 -13.95 4.82
N ARG A 106 0.88 -15.01 4.31
CA ARG A 106 0.60 -15.62 3.00
C ARG A 106 1.14 -17.04 2.93
N SER A 107 0.62 -17.83 1.98
CA SER A 107 1.08 -19.19 1.75
C SER A 107 0.95 -19.63 0.29
N GLN A 108 1.81 -20.56 -0.10
CA GLN A 108 1.87 -21.11 -1.46
C GLN A 108 2.22 -22.59 -1.43
N ILE A 109 1.83 -23.30 -2.49
CA ILE A 109 2.30 -24.64 -2.80
C ILE A 109 3.39 -24.49 -3.85
N VAL A 110 4.59 -25.02 -3.58
CA VAL A 110 5.69 -25.05 -4.53
C VAL A 110 5.82 -26.45 -5.10
N VAL A 111 5.73 -26.54 -6.41
CA VAL A 111 5.91 -27.75 -7.21
C VAL A 111 7.26 -27.66 -7.91
N LEU A 112 8.10 -28.66 -7.70
CA LEU A 112 9.42 -28.76 -8.30
C LEU A 112 9.46 -30.01 -9.19
N GLU A 113 9.79 -29.80 -10.46
CA GLU A 113 10.03 -30.84 -11.48
C GLU A 113 11.52 -30.73 -11.85
N ASN A 114 12.38 -31.55 -11.26
CA ASN A 114 13.83 -31.36 -11.23
C ASN A 114 14.58 -32.45 -11.99
N GLU A 115 15.57 -32.06 -12.79
CA GLU A 115 16.54 -33.00 -13.36
C GLU A 115 17.71 -33.21 -12.40
N GLY A 116 17.57 -34.17 -11.49
CA GLY A 116 18.61 -34.55 -10.53
C GLY A 116 18.23 -34.30 -9.07
N ASN A 117 19.22 -34.41 -8.17
CA ASN A 117 18.99 -34.32 -6.73
C ASN A 117 19.37 -32.93 -6.21
N PHE A 118 18.36 -32.09 -5.96
CA PHE A 118 18.53 -30.76 -5.37
C PHE A 118 17.80 -30.66 -4.03
N ASP A 119 18.32 -29.82 -3.12
CA ASP A 119 17.61 -29.45 -1.91
C ASP A 119 16.48 -28.47 -2.26
N ALA A 120 15.24 -28.96 -2.22
CA ALA A 120 14.04 -28.17 -2.45
C ALA A 120 13.98 -26.89 -1.61
N ASN A 121 14.36 -26.96 -0.34
CA ASN A 121 14.25 -25.83 0.57
C ASN A 121 15.28 -24.77 0.19
N GLN A 122 16.50 -25.20 -0.15
CA GLN A 122 17.53 -24.28 -0.66
C GLN A 122 17.11 -23.64 -1.98
N LEU A 123 16.55 -24.40 -2.93
CA LEU A 123 16.03 -23.86 -4.19
C LEU A 123 14.93 -22.82 -3.97
N ILE A 124 13.97 -23.11 -3.09
CA ILE A 124 12.89 -22.19 -2.74
C ILE A 124 13.44 -20.91 -2.13
N THR A 125 14.27 -21.01 -1.09
CA THR A 125 14.86 -19.83 -0.43
C THR A 125 15.72 -19.01 -1.39
N ASN A 126 16.52 -19.65 -2.24
CA ASN A 126 17.31 -18.95 -3.26
C ASN A 126 16.42 -18.26 -4.30
N THR A 127 15.34 -18.90 -4.75
CA THR A 127 14.40 -18.31 -5.70
C THR A 127 13.73 -17.07 -5.09
N LEU A 128 13.26 -17.16 -3.84
CA LEU A 128 12.62 -16.04 -3.13
C LEU A 128 13.60 -14.90 -2.79
N ASP A 129 14.86 -15.23 -2.50
CA ASP A 129 15.94 -14.25 -2.26
C ASP A 129 16.60 -13.72 -3.55
N MET A 130 16.15 -14.18 -4.73
CA MET A 130 16.76 -13.88 -6.04
C MET A 130 18.26 -14.22 -6.12
N LYS A 131 18.67 -15.29 -5.45
CA LYS A 131 20.04 -15.84 -5.52
C LYS A 131 20.19 -16.72 -6.76
N PRO A 132 21.40 -16.82 -7.33
CA PRO A 132 21.67 -17.71 -8.44
C PRO A 132 21.31 -19.17 -8.12
N LEU A 133 20.62 -19.84 -9.04
CA LEU A 133 20.27 -21.26 -8.96
C LEU A 133 21.32 -22.13 -9.65
N THR A 134 22.62 -21.86 -9.42
CA THR A 134 23.72 -22.50 -10.15
C THR A 134 23.60 -24.02 -10.19
N GLY A 135 23.66 -24.59 -11.39
CA GLY A 135 23.56 -26.04 -11.58
C GLY A 135 22.13 -26.57 -11.72
N TYR A 136 21.11 -25.78 -11.41
CA TYR A 136 19.72 -26.24 -11.40
C TYR A 136 19.12 -26.36 -12.81
N THR A 137 18.66 -27.55 -13.16
CA THR A 137 17.85 -27.79 -14.35
C THR A 137 16.51 -28.37 -13.92
N GLY A 138 15.42 -27.74 -14.36
CA GLY A 138 14.07 -28.12 -13.94
C GLY A 138 13.10 -26.94 -13.92
N LYS A 139 11.87 -27.22 -13.52
CA LYS A 139 10.78 -26.25 -13.44
C LYS A 139 10.34 -26.04 -12.00
N ILE A 140 10.30 -24.77 -11.60
CA ILE A 140 9.79 -24.32 -10.30
C ILE A 140 8.45 -23.64 -10.54
N SER A 141 7.40 -24.16 -9.94
CA SER A 141 6.05 -23.63 -10.08
C SER A 141 5.47 -23.27 -8.72
N PHE A 142 4.96 -22.05 -8.59
CA PHE A 142 4.26 -21.54 -7.43
C PHE A 142 2.76 -21.58 -7.71
N TYR A 143 2.03 -22.25 -6.83
CA TYR A 143 0.59 -22.35 -6.83
C TYR A 143 0.03 -21.69 -5.58
N SER A 144 -1.17 -21.14 -5.67
CA SER A 144 -1.94 -20.80 -4.49
C SER A 144 -2.30 -22.06 -3.69
N ILE A 145 -2.72 -21.88 -2.44
CA ILE A 145 -3.27 -22.97 -1.61
C ILE A 145 -4.55 -23.59 -2.17
N PHE A 146 -5.21 -22.91 -3.12
CA PHE A 146 -6.34 -23.44 -3.90
C PHE A 146 -5.87 -24.26 -5.11
N GLN A 147 -4.57 -24.55 -5.19
CA GLN A 147 -3.92 -25.30 -6.26
C GLN A 147 -4.02 -24.62 -7.63
N MET A 148 -4.19 -23.29 -7.68
CA MET A 148 -4.15 -22.53 -8.93
C MET A 148 -2.72 -22.08 -9.19
N ILE A 149 -2.20 -22.30 -10.40
CA ILE A 149 -0.86 -21.82 -10.74
C ILE A 149 -0.85 -20.30 -10.59
N GLN A 150 0.26 -19.74 -10.13
CA GLN A 150 0.50 -18.30 -10.03
C GLN A 150 1.68 -17.94 -10.92
N LEU A 151 2.76 -18.72 -10.81
CA LEU A 151 3.99 -18.55 -11.56
C LEU A 151 4.61 -19.92 -11.85
N ALA A 152 5.24 -20.09 -13.00
CA ALA A 152 6.16 -21.19 -13.23
C ALA A 152 7.34 -20.77 -14.08
N SER A 153 8.53 -21.18 -13.66
CA SER A 153 9.80 -20.83 -14.27
C SER A 153 10.61 -22.08 -14.54
N THR A 154 11.06 -22.26 -15.78
CA THR A 154 11.92 -23.37 -16.21
C THR A 154 13.35 -22.88 -16.31
N PHE A 155 14.29 -23.67 -15.78
CA PHE A 155 15.70 -23.37 -15.74
C PHE A 155 16.52 -24.49 -16.39
N ASN A 156 17.63 -24.11 -17.00
CA ASN A 156 18.67 -25.00 -17.49
C ASN A 156 20.03 -24.56 -16.95
N ASN A 157 20.67 -25.39 -16.11
CA ASN A 157 21.94 -25.13 -15.45
C ASN A 157 21.99 -23.78 -14.69
N GLY A 158 20.88 -23.43 -14.03
CA GLY A 158 20.69 -22.20 -13.26
C GLY A 158 20.29 -20.98 -14.09
N ARG A 159 20.16 -21.14 -15.41
CA ARG A 159 19.72 -20.08 -16.31
C ARG A 159 18.23 -20.23 -16.59
N LEU A 160 17.46 -19.16 -16.42
CA LEU A 160 16.04 -19.13 -16.79
C LEU A 160 15.91 -19.32 -18.31
N THR A 161 14.99 -20.20 -18.73
CA THR A 161 14.71 -20.50 -20.14
C THR A 161 13.24 -20.32 -20.51
N GLU A 162 12.36 -20.33 -19.52
CA GLU A 162 10.93 -20.11 -19.70
C GLU A 162 10.35 -19.50 -18.43
N ASN A 163 9.40 -18.59 -18.58
CA ASN A 163 8.60 -18.08 -17.49
C ASN A 163 7.14 -17.99 -17.94
N SER A 164 6.23 -18.45 -17.10
CA SER A 164 4.80 -18.50 -17.36
C SER A 164 4.01 -18.00 -16.15
N ALA A 165 3.11 -17.06 -16.37
CA ALA A 165 2.09 -16.67 -15.40
C ALA A 165 0.80 -17.44 -15.69
N ALA A 166 -0.05 -17.59 -14.67
CA ALA A 166 -1.29 -18.33 -14.78
C ALA A 166 -2.27 -17.74 -15.82
N ARG A 167 -2.47 -18.47 -16.94
CA ARG A 167 -3.67 -18.35 -17.79
C ARG A 167 -4.65 -19.47 -17.44
N LYS A 168 -5.94 -19.15 -17.36
CA LYS A 168 -6.99 -20.16 -17.15
C LYS A 168 -7.19 -20.94 -18.45
N ILE A 169 -6.69 -22.17 -18.54
CA ILE A 169 -7.00 -23.07 -19.65
C ILE A 169 -8.49 -23.39 -19.59
N ALA A 170 -9.28 -22.88 -20.55
CA ALA A 170 -10.61 -23.39 -20.79
C ALA A 170 -10.52 -24.85 -21.21
N SER A 171 -11.23 -25.72 -20.51
CA SER A 171 -11.25 -27.16 -20.74
C SER A 171 -11.62 -27.51 -22.18
N VAL A 172 -10.74 -28.28 -22.84
CA VAL A 172 -11.02 -29.33 -23.82
C VAL A 172 -12.23 -29.10 -24.75
N ALA A 173 -12.05 -28.32 -25.82
CA ALA A 173 -12.60 -28.61 -27.14
C ALA A 173 -11.93 -27.73 -28.20
N ASN A 174 -11.55 -28.35 -29.32
CA ASN A 174 -10.97 -27.79 -30.55
C ASN A 174 -9.46 -27.55 -30.62
N LYS A 175 -8.76 -28.64 -30.94
CA LYS A 175 -7.61 -28.60 -31.87
C LYS A 175 -8.11 -28.17 -33.26
N ALA A 176 -7.97 -26.90 -33.61
CA ALA A 176 -7.75 -26.42 -34.98
C ALA A 176 -7.58 -24.89 -34.99
N GLY A 177 -6.40 -24.41 -35.38
CA GLY A 177 -6.17 -23.01 -35.76
C GLY A 177 -5.38 -22.18 -34.74
N LYS A 178 -4.11 -21.90 -35.08
CA LYS A 178 -3.18 -20.90 -34.49
C LYS A 178 -3.23 -20.71 -32.97
N THR A 179 -2.46 -21.53 -32.25
CA THR A 179 -1.86 -21.10 -30.97
C THR A 179 -0.66 -20.22 -31.29
N ASN A 180 -0.64 -18.97 -30.82
CA ASN A 180 0.54 -18.22 -30.35
C ASN A 180 0.37 -16.73 -30.58
N THR A 181 0.24 -16.00 -29.48
CA THR A 181 0.42 -14.54 -29.44
C THR A 181 1.39 -14.17 -28.30
N CYS A 182 2.27 -15.11 -27.91
CA CYS A 182 3.36 -14.86 -26.97
C CYS A 182 4.64 -14.40 -27.68
N ILE A 183 5.33 -13.42 -27.10
CA ILE A 183 6.62 -12.84 -27.46
C ILE A 183 7.61 -13.20 -26.36
N ASP A 184 8.64 -13.96 -26.70
CA ASP A 184 9.76 -14.26 -25.80
C ASP A 184 10.85 -13.19 -25.95
N TRP A 185 11.33 -12.68 -24.82
CA TRP A 185 12.37 -11.67 -24.74
C TRP A 185 13.71 -12.30 -24.39
N TYR A 186 14.74 -11.95 -25.17
CA TYR A 186 16.11 -12.43 -25.00
C TYR A 186 17.09 -11.24 -24.93
N LEU A 187 18.06 -11.30 -24.02
CA LEU A 187 19.27 -10.47 -24.07
C LEU A 187 20.28 -11.13 -25.00
N ILE A 188 20.61 -10.43 -26.09
CA ILE A 188 21.61 -10.88 -27.05
C ILE A 188 22.90 -10.09 -26.79
N THR A 189 24.00 -10.78 -26.52
CA THR A 189 25.32 -10.17 -26.34
C THR A 189 26.26 -10.68 -27.42
N THR A 190 26.80 -9.78 -28.23
CA THR A 190 27.78 -10.11 -29.28
C THR A 190 29.17 -9.64 -28.85
N TYR A 191 30.08 -10.58 -28.66
CA TYR A 191 31.50 -10.33 -28.41
C TYR A 191 32.22 -10.18 -29.75
N HIS A 192 33.04 -9.15 -29.87
CA HIS A 192 33.92 -8.92 -31.01
C HIS A 192 35.37 -9.16 -30.57
N TYR A 193 36.04 -10.09 -31.24
CA TYR A 193 37.43 -10.42 -30.98
C TYR A 193 38.36 -9.72 -31.97
N GLU A 194 39.60 -9.49 -31.54
CA GLU A 194 40.62 -8.72 -32.27
C GLU A 194 40.94 -9.28 -33.67
N GLY A 195 40.66 -10.57 -33.91
CA GLY A 195 40.78 -11.22 -35.22
C GLY A 195 39.55 -11.09 -36.15
N GLY A 196 38.58 -10.23 -35.81
CA GLY A 196 37.34 -10.06 -36.57
C GLY A 196 36.30 -11.16 -36.34
N ALA A 197 36.63 -12.18 -35.55
CA ALA A 197 35.68 -13.20 -35.11
C ALA A 197 34.65 -12.59 -34.15
N THR A 198 33.41 -13.06 -34.25
CA THR A 198 32.33 -12.68 -33.34
C THR A 198 31.72 -13.90 -32.66
N GLN A 199 31.24 -13.71 -31.43
CA GLN A 199 30.47 -14.72 -30.72
C GLN A 199 29.20 -14.08 -30.16
N THR A 200 28.05 -14.66 -30.47
CA THR A 200 26.77 -14.20 -29.93
C THR A 200 26.28 -15.14 -28.84
N VAL A 201 25.84 -14.59 -27.72
CA VAL A 201 25.22 -15.31 -26.61
C VAL A 201 23.82 -14.77 -26.40
N GLU A 202 22.82 -15.65 -26.45
CA GLU A 202 21.41 -15.31 -26.23
C GLU A 202 20.98 -15.81 -24.85
N VAL A 203 20.46 -14.91 -24.01
CA VAL A 203 19.94 -15.18 -22.65
C VAL A 203 18.44 -14.93 -22.67
N TYR A 204 17.62 -15.95 -22.40
CA TYR A 204 16.19 -15.73 -22.19
C TYR A 204 15.96 -14.87 -20.94
N LEU A 205 15.07 -13.89 -21.04
CA LEU A 205 14.71 -12.98 -19.95
C LEU A 205 13.32 -13.30 -19.41
N PHE A 206 12.29 -13.21 -20.26
CA PHE A 206 10.89 -13.44 -19.91
C PHE A 206 10.01 -13.55 -21.17
N THR A 207 8.74 -13.93 -21.02
CA THR A 207 7.75 -14.00 -22.11
C THR A 207 6.61 -13.01 -21.83
N SER A 208 6.21 -12.21 -22.82
CA SER A 208 4.97 -11.42 -22.82
C SER A 208 3.97 -12.03 -23.80
N CYS A 209 2.65 -11.83 -23.69
CA CYS A 209 1.70 -12.42 -24.63
C CYS A 209 0.47 -11.54 -24.92
N ASP A 210 0.18 -11.29 -26.20
CA ASP A 210 -1.02 -10.62 -26.69
C ASP A 210 -2.24 -11.58 -26.76
N GLU A 211 -3.48 -11.04 -26.79
CA GLU A 211 -4.74 -11.67 -27.24
C GLU A 211 -5.45 -12.75 -26.35
N PRO A 212 -6.80 -12.85 -26.43
CA PRO A 212 -7.79 -12.50 -25.39
C PRO A 212 -8.56 -13.74 -24.90
N CYS A 213 -9.55 -13.55 -24.02
CA CYS A 213 -10.49 -14.55 -23.46
C CYS A 213 -10.16 -15.05 -22.04
N GLY A 214 -10.70 -14.34 -21.05
CA GLY A 214 -10.93 -14.83 -19.69
C GLY A 214 -12.29 -15.56 -19.55
N LEU A 215 -12.44 -16.38 -18.52
CA LEU A 215 -13.65 -17.16 -18.16
C LEU A 215 -14.29 -16.56 -16.88
N ALA A 216 -15.61 -16.56 -16.61
CA ALA A 216 -16.70 -17.44 -17.05
C ALA A 216 -18.09 -16.80 -16.88
N GLY A 217 -19.04 -17.11 -17.78
CA GLY A 217 -20.48 -16.84 -17.61
C GLY A 217 -21.08 -15.97 -18.73
N ALA A 218 -21.76 -16.61 -19.68
CA ALA A 218 -22.60 -16.04 -20.76
C ALA A 218 -21.93 -15.52 -22.05
N ARG A 219 -22.02 -16.38 -23.08
CA ARG A 219 -22.49 -16.19 -24.48
C ARG A 219 -21.89 -15.09 -25.40
N THR A 220 -21.24 -15.57 -26.49
CA THR A 220 -21.30 -15.13 -27.93
C THR A 220 -20.92 -13.67 -28.27
N ASN A 221 -20.27 -13.28 -29.38
CA ASN A 221 -20.07 -13.84 -30.72
C ASN A 221 -18.83 -13.16 -31.38
N CYS A 222 -18.30 -13.79 -32.42
CA CYS A 222 -17.07 -13.48 -33.15
C CYS A 222 -17.10 -12.21 -34.01
N GLY A 223 -15.90 -11.74 -34.38
CA GLY A 223 -15.54 -11.46 -35.79
C GLY A 223 -15.77 -10.04 -36.34
N GLY A 224 -14.91 -9.66 -37.28
CA GLY A 224 -15.07 -8.48 -38.13
C GLY A 224 -13.81 -7.64 -38.20
N GLY A 225 -13.14 -7.67 -39.36
CA GLY A 225 -11.83 -7.04 -39.55
C GLY A 225 -11.86 -5.57 -39.95
N GLY A 226 -10.66 -5.08 -40.26
CA GLY A 226 -10.44 -3.90 -41.11
C GLY A 226 -9.94 -2.66 -40.39
N GLY A 227 -8.63 -2.45 -40.45
CA GLY A 227 -8.07 -1.13 -40.74
C GLY A 227 -7.67 -0.23 -39.57
N GLY A 228 -6.36 -0.11 -39.36
CA GLY A 228 -5.70 1.20 -39.21
C GLY A 228 -5.45 1.73 -37.79
N GLY A 229 -4.18 1.68 -37.38
CA GLY A 229 -3.49 2.82 -36.80
C GLY A 229 -3.70 3.18 -35.31
N SER A 230 -2.63 2.96 -34.54
CA SER A 230 -2.09 3.80 -33.45
C SER A 230 -2.74 3.85 -32.04
N ASN A 231 -1.83 3.73 -31.05
CA ASN A 231 -1.87 4.11 -29.63
C ASN A 231 -2.47 3.14 -28.58
N PRO A 232 -1.94 3.16 -27.34
CA PRO A 232 -2.13 2.09 -26.35
C PRO A 232 -3.60 2.01 -25.96
N SER A 233 -4.12 0.79 -25.93
CA SER A 233 -5.52 0.42 -25.75
C SER A 233 -6.33 1.43 -24.92
N SER A 234 -7.12 2.28 -25.59
CA SER A 234 -8.17 3.03 -24.91
C SER A 234 -9.24 2.02 -24.50
N THR A 235 -9.56 1.99 -23.20
CA THR A 235 -10.71 1.27 -22.68
C THR A 235 -11.96 1.70 -23.47
N GLN A 236 -12.52 0.80 -24.27
CA GLN A 236 -13.74 1.09 -25.02
C GLN A 236 -14.94 0.96 -24.11
N PHE A 237 -15.44 2.10 -23.65
CA PHE A 237 -16.59 2.16 -22.79
C PHE A 237 -17.90 1.88 -23.55
N PRO A 238 -18.93 1.32 -22.87
CA PRO A 238 -20.25 1.12 -23.44
C PRO A 238 -20.83 2.45 -23.97
N PRO A 239 -21.46 2.44 -25.16
CA PRO A 239 -22.18 3.60 -25.65
C PRO A 239 -23.50 3.79 -24.88
N ASN A 240 -23.90 5.05 -24.67
CA ASN A 240 -25.13 5.46 -23.97
C ASN A 240 -25.27 4.96 -22.51
N PRO A 241 -24.26 5.15 -21.65
CA PRO A 241 -24.38 4.77 -20.24
C PRO A 241 -25.36 5.66 -19.47
N LEU A 242 -26.02 5.07 -18.48
CA LEU A 242 -26.84 5.74 -17.48
C LEU A 242 -26.02 6.03 -16.22
N ASP A 243 -26.45 7.03 -15.45
CA ASP A 243 -25.79 7.37 -14.19
C ASP A 243 -25.73 6.16 -13.26
N GLY A 244 -24.55 5.89 -12.70
CA GLY A 244 -24.31 4.73 -11.83
C GLY A 244 -24.07 3.41 -12.57
N ASP A 245 -24.13 3.38 -13.91
CA ASP A 245 -23.76 2.19 -14.66
C ASP A 245 -22.35 1.75 -14.30
N ILE A 246 -22.16 0.44 -14.14
CA ILE A 246 -20.89 -0.17 -13.76
C ILE A 246 -20.26 -0.78 -15.00
N TYR A 247 -18.97 -0.53 -15.20
CA TYR A 247 -18.17 -1.16 -16.22
C TYR A 247 -16.86 -1.66 -15.62
N GLU A 248 -16.68 -2.96 -15.60
CA GLU A 248 -15.51 -3.61 -15.03
C GLU A 248 -14.63 -4.12 -16.17
N THR A 249 -13.35 -3.84 -16.09
CA THR A 249 -12.36 -4.32 -17.05
C THR A 249 -11.13 -4.82 -16.32
N THR A 250 -10.40 -5.72 -16.96
CA THR A 250 -9.08 -6.13 -16.51
C THR A 250 -8.20 -6.09 -17.74
N ASP A 251 -7.14 -5.28 -17.69
CA ASP A 251 -6.25 -5.17 -18.84
C ASP A 251 -5.35 -6.40 -18.99
N ALA A 252 -4.53 -6.40 -20.04
CA ALA A 252 -3.62 -7.48 -20.37
C ALA A 252 -2.57 -7.78 -19.30
N ALA A 253 -2.23 -6.79 -18.46
CA ALA A 253 -1.31 -6.95 -17.34
C ALA A 253 -2.01 -7.52 -16.09
N GLY A 254 -3.32 -7.73 -16.09
CA GLY A 254 -4.06 -8.16 -14.89
C GLY A 254 -4.44 -7.00 -13.97
N PHE A 255 -4.36 -5.77 -14.47
CA PHE A 255 -4.86 -4.57 -13.80
C PHE A 255 -6.39 -4.56 -13.88
N TYR A 256 -7.04 -4.93 -12.79
CA TYR A 256 -8.49 -4.78 -12.70
C TYR A 256 -8.83 -3.32 -12.44
N THR A 257 -9.81 -2.79 -13.15
CA THR A 257 -10.46 -1.52 -12.81
C THR A 257 -11.97 -1.65 -12.91
N LYS A 258 -12.65 -1.21 -11.87
CA LYS A 258 -14.08 -0.96 -11.88
C LYS A 258 -14.32 0.50 -12.17
N TYR A 259 -15.16 0.78 -13.16
CA TYR A 259 -15.63 2.11 -13.50
C TYR A 259 -17.11 2.25 -13.13
N VAL A 260 -17.49 3.46 -12.74
CA VAL A 260 -18.89 3.89 -12.59
C VAL A 260 -19.10 5.11 -13.47
N TYR A 261 -20.18 5.13 -14.24
CA TYR A 261 -20.52 6.28 -15.07
C TYR A 261 -21.12 7.40 -14.21
N ASP A 262 -20.54 8.58 -14.29
CA ASP A 262 -21.02 9.81 -13.65
C ASP A 262 -21.69 10.66 -14.72
N ALA A 263 -23.03 10.67 -14.75
CA ALA A 263 -23.81 11.40 -15.74
C ALA A 263 -23.71 12.93 -15.57
N THR A 264 -23.38 13.40 -14.36
CA THR A 264 -23.16 14.84 -14.10
C THR A 264 -21.89 15.31 -14.80
N ARG A 265 -20.84 14.49 -14.76
CA ARG A 265 -19.55 14.78 -15.38
C ARG A 265 -19.40 14.24 -16.81
N MET A 266 -20.34 13.40 -17.25
CA MET A 266 -20.33 12.69 -18.54
C MET A 266 -19.05 11.87 -18.77
N ILE A 267 -18.55 11.21 -17.71
CA ILE A 267 -17.32 10.41 -17.75
C ILE A 267 -17.47 9.10 -16.98
N TRP A 268 -16.67 8.10 -17.35
CA TRP A 268 -16.46 6.90 -16.55
C TRP A 268 -15.36 7.16 -15.52
N VAL A 269 -15.70 7.03 -14.24
CA VAL A 269 -14.77 7.23 -13.12
C VAL A 269 -14.31 5.88 -12.62
N GLY A 270 -12.99 5.64 -12.56
CA GLY A 270 -12.46 4.44 -11.92
C GLY A 270 -12.70 4.51 -10.41
N VAL A 271 -13.45 3.57 -9.86
CA VAL A 271 -13.84 3.53 -8.44
C VAL A 271 -13.06 2.51 -7.62
N GLU A 272 -12.54 1.46 -8.27
CA GLU A 272 -11.75 0.41 -7.66
C GLU A 272 -10.67 -0.07 -8.64
N ARG A 273 -9.51 -0.44 -8.11
CA ARG A 273 -8.38 -1.03 -8.83
C ARG A 273 -7.82 -2.20 -8.04
N ILE A 274 -7.46 -3.29 -8.72
CA ILE A 274 -6.70 -4.37 -8.08
C ILE A 274 -5.37 -4.51 -8.81
N LEU A 275 -4.28 -4.33 -8.06
CA LEU A 275 -2.89 -4.33 -8.47
C LEU A 275 -2.13 -5.51 -7.88
N PRO A 276 -2.15 -6.68 -8.53
CA PRO A 276 -1.27 -7.77 -8.19
C PRO A 276 0.20 -7.38 -8.16
N GLY A 277 1.01 -8.06 -7.35
CA GLY A 277 2.45 -7.80 -7.25
C GLY A 277 3.19 -7.86 -8.59
N PHE A 278 2.73 -8.66 -9.56
CA PHE A 278 3.32 -8.72 -10.90
C PHE A 278 2.96 -7.50 -11.76
N VAL A 279 1.72 -6.97 -11.69
CA VAL A 279 1.34 -5.69 -12.35
C VAL A 279 2.28 -4.57 -11.94
N LEU A 280 2.57 -4.50 -10.64
CA LEU A 280 3.50 -3.51 -10.11
C LEU A 280 4.89 -3.69 -10.69
N GLN A 281 5.40 -4.93 -10.75
CA GLN A 281 6.74 -5.23 -11.28
C GLN A 281 6.88 -4.91 -12.77
N GLU A 282 5.83 -5.13 -13.57
CA GLU A 282 5.80 -4.82 -15.01
C GLU A 282 5.62 -3.32 -15.29
N ASN A 283 5.01 -2.57 -14.35
CA ASN A 283 4.71 -1.14 -14.51
C ASN A 283 5.37 -0.28 -13.41
N PRO A 284 6.70 -0.33 -13.24
CA PRO A 284 7.40 0.35 -12.15
C PRO A 284 7.24 1.87 -12.17
N SER A 285 7.18 2.45 -13.37
CA SER A 285 7.03 3.89 -13.57
C SER A 285 5.61 4.41 -13.33
N ALA A 286 4.58 3.55 -13.46
CA ALA A 286 3.20 3.92 -13.22
C ALA A 286 2.84 3.91 -11.72
N TYR A 287 3.47 3.03 -10.95
CA TYR A 287 3.21 2.85 -9.52
C TYR A 287 4.47 2.94 -8.63
N PRO A 288 5.30 3.99 -8.78
CA PRO A 288 6.56 4.09 -8.04
C PRO A 288 6.35 4.20 -6.53
N PHE A 289 5.21 4.76 -6.10
CA PHE A 289 4.84 4.90 -4.69
C PHE A 289 4.56 3.54 -4.03
N LEU A 290 3.96 2.58 -4.74
CA LEU A 290 3.76 1.21 -4.24
C LEU A 290 5.04 0.39 -4.35
N GLN A 291 5.84 0.59 -5.40
CA GLN A 291 7.13 -0.09 -5.54
C GLN A 291 8.17 0.33 -4.49
N SER A 292 8.12 1.58 -4.04
CA SER A 292 9.02 2.08 -2.99
C SER A 292 8.83 1.34 -1.67
N ILE A 293 7.66 0.73 -1.48
CA ILE A 293 7.30 -0.04 -0.31
C ILE A 293 7.74 -1.47 -0.56
N ARG A 294 8.98 -1.73 -0.15
CA ARG A 294 9.49 -3.08 -0.10
C ARG A 294 8.79 -3.80 1.06
N TRP A 295 7.99 -4.82 0.74
CA TRP A 295 7.34 -5.74 1.68
C TRP A 295 6.14 -5.13 2.45
N PRO A 296 5.03 -4.84 1.74
CA PRO A 296 3.85 -4.31 2.40
C PRO A 296 3.20 -5.31 3.36
N VAL A 297 2.64 -4.81 4.47
CA VAL A 297 1.88 -5.62 5.44
C VAL A 297 0.40 -5.62 5.10
N ASP A 298 -0.32 -6.71 5.42
CA ASP A 298 -1.76 -6.79 5.19
C ASP A 298 -2.49 -5.61 5.86
N GLY A 299 -3.42 -4.99 5.13
CA GLY A 299 -4.11 -3.77 5.55
C GLY A 299 -3.27 -2.48 5.44
N GLN A 300 -2.01 -2.54 5.00
CA GLN A 300 -1.20 -1.33 4.80
C GLN A 300 -1.84 -0.43 3.74
N LYS A 301 -2.02 0.85 4.07
CA LYS A 301 -2.61 1.84 3.18
C LYS A 301 -1.56 2.77 2.62
N VAL A 302 -1.68 3.08 1.34
CA VAL A 302 -0.82 4.01 0.61
C VAL A 302 -1.71 4.75 -0.35
N THR A 303 -1.56 6.07 -0.43
CA THR A 303 -2.38 6.82 -1.35
C THR A 303 -1.63 7.11 -2.64
N GLY A 304 -2.27 6.81 -3.75
CA GLY A 304 -1.77 7.07 -5.08
C GLY A 304 -2.09 8.49 -5.56
N PRO A 305 -1.35 8.97 -6.57
CA PRO A 305 -1.60 10.26 -7.22
C PRO A 305 -2.88 10.27 -8.07
N ASP A 306 -3.54 9.12 -8.21
CA ASP A 306 -4.78 8.88 -8.95
C ASP A 306 -6.03 9.00 -8.07
N ASN A 307 -5.92 9.66 -6.91
CA ASN A 307 -7.00 9.82 -5.92
C ASN A 307 -7.54 8.48 -5.35
N MET A 308 -6.73 7.42 -5.38
CA MET A 308 -7.08 6.14 -4.77
C MET A 308 -6.22 5.84 -3.54
N VAL A 309 -6.85 5.27 -2.52
CA VAL A 309 -6.16 4.64 -1.39
C VAL A 309 -5.98 3.17 -1.72
N TYR A 310 -4.74 2.77 -1.90
CA TYR A 310 -4.32 1.40 -2.09
C TYR A 310 -4.10 0.73 -0.74
N MET A 311 -4.89 -0.29 -0.46
CA MET A 311 -4.74 -1.16 0.70
C MET A 311 -4.10 -2.47 0.26
N TYR A 312 -2.98 -2.86 0.86
CA TYR A 312 -2.36 -4.15 0.56
C TYR A 312 -3.21 -5.27 1.16
N ASN A 313 -3.59 -6.23 0.31
CA ASN A 313 -4.28 -7.44 0.70
C ASN A 313 -3.27 -8.60 0.69
N GLY A 314 -2.83 -9.00 1.88
CA GLY A 314 -1.85 -10.06 2.09
C GLY A 314 -2.34 -11.44 1.64
N SER A 315 -3.67 -11.67 1.63
CA SER A 315 -4.24 -12.94 1.16
C SER A 315 -4.09 -13.14 -0.36
N SER A 316 -4.22 -12.07 -1.14
CA SER A 316 -4.08 -12.09 -2.60
C SER A 316 -2.68 -11.68 -3.08
N GLY A 317 -1.90 -11.01 -2.24
CA GLY A 317 -0.63 -10.41 -2.61
C GLY A 317 -0.77 -9.19 -3.53
N SER A 318 -1.95 -8.56 -3.53
CA SER A 318 -2.31 -7.43 -4.39
C SER A 318 -2.55 -6.17 -3.58
N TRP A 319 -2.34 -5.00 -4.18
CA TRP A 319 -2.87 -3.75 -3.66
C TRP A 319 -4.28 -3.52 -4.22
N VAL A 320 -5.24 -3.26 -3.35
CA VAL A 320 -6.61 -2.90 -3.73
C VAL A 320 -6.76 -1.39 -3.57
N GLY A 321 -6.79 -0.67 -4.68
CA GLY A 321 -7.10 0.75 -4.74
C GLY A 321 -8.60 0.96 -4.71
N GLU A 322 -9.08 1.79 -3.80
CA GLU A 322 -10.45 2.31 -3.84
C GLU A 322 -10.35 3.83 -3.90
N LEU A 323 -11.36 4.49 -4.48
CA LEU A 323 -11.40 5.95 -4.41
C LEU A 323 -11.26 6.42 -2.97
N ILE A 324 -10.44 7.45 -2.78
CA ILE A 324 -10.28 8.10 -1.48
C ILE A 324 -11.66 8.51 -0.92
N ASP A 325 -12.61 8.83 -1.80
CA ASP A 325 -14.05 8.99 -1.61
C ASP A 325 -14.65 8.01 -0.59
N PHE A 326 -14.31 6.73 -0.67
CA PHE A 326 -14.82 5.69 0.23
C PHE A 326 -14.29 5.85 1.67
N TYR A 327 -13.04 6.33 1.81
CA TYR A 327 -12.39 6.61 3.09
C TYR A 327 -12.67 8.03 3.63
N LEU A 328 -13.16 8.93 2.78
CA LEU A 328 -13.52 10.30 3.15
C LEU A 328 -15.02 10.48 3.44
N THR A 329 -15.77 9.38 3.53
CA THR A 329 -17.24 9.38 3.69
C THR A 329 -17.78 10.06 4.95
N ASN A 330 -16.93 10.57 5.86
CA ASN A 330 -17.36 11.28 7.07
C ASN A 330 -16.41 12.43 7.46
N LEU A 331 -15.81 13.14 6.50
CA LEU A 331 -15.06 14.34 6.86
C LEU A 331 -16.00 15.42 7.41
N SER A 332 -15.68 15.93 8.60
CA SER A 332 -16.48 16.94 9.28
C SER A 332 -16.02 18.33 8.88
N GLY A 333 -16.80 19.01 8.02
CA GLY A 333 -16.56 20.40 7.68
C GLY A 333 -17.67 21.01 6.83
N ASN A 334 -17.74 22.33 6.85
CA ASN A 334 -18.67 23.13 6.05
C ASN A 334 -17.90 24.11 5.18
N LYS A 335 -18.50 24.55 4.08
CA LYS A 335 -17.94 25.62 3.26
C LYS A 335 -17.62 26.82 4.17
N PRO A 336 -16.42 27.43 4.05
CA PRO A 336 -16.09 28.62 4.83
C PRO A 336 -17.16 29.70 4.70
N ILE A 337 -17.54 30.29 5.84
CA ILE A 337 -18.49 31.40 5.93
C ILE A 337 -17.90 32.64 5.22
N SER A 338 -16.58 32.81 5.34
CA SER A 338 -15.83 33.82 4.62
C SER A 338 -14.39 33.38 4.37
N GLU A 339 -13.80 33.94 3.32
CA GLU A 339 -12.47 33.62 2.83
C GLU A 339 -11.72 34.94 2.62
N PHE A 340 -10.54 35.08 3.23
CA PHE A 340 -9.74 36.31 3.16
C PHE A 340 -8.37 36.03 2.55
N GLU A 341 -8.05 36.74 1.47
CA GLU A 341 -6.73 36.70 0.82
C GLU A 341 -5.60 37.18 1.76
N ASP A 342 -5.88 38.19 2.58
CA ASP A 342 -4.97 38.65 3.62
C ASP A 342 -5.49 38.22 4.99
N LYS A 343 -4.77 37.29 5.64
CA LYS A 343 -5.13 36.84 6.99
C LYS A 343 -5.20 37.98 8.00
N CYS A 344 -4.36 39.01 7.92
CA CYS A 344 -4.40 40.12 8.89
C CYS A 344 -5.71 40.89 8.80
N ILE A 345 -6.21 41.13 7.58
CA ILE A 345 -7.54 41.72 7.34
C ILE A 345 -8.62 40.79 7.88
N GLY A 346 -8.51 39.49 7.63
CA GLY A 346 -9.45 38.49 8.12
C GLY A 346 -9.51 38.41 9.65
N LEU A 347 -8.36 38.32 10.33
CA LEU A 347 -8.25 38.25 11.79
C LEU A 347 -8.81 39.53 12.45
N GLN A 348 -8.55 40.70 11.85
CA GLN A 348 -9.15 41.95 12.31
C GLN A 348 -10.67 41.96 12.07
N SER A 349 -11.13 41.46 10.93
CA SER A 349 -12.55 41.40 10.58
C SER A 349 -13.34 40.48 11.52
N ILE A 350 -12.82 39.29 11.84
CA ILE A 350 -13.53 38.37 12.76
C ILE A 350 -13.59 38.95 14.17
N TRP A 351 -12.55 39.68 14.58
CA TRP A 351 -12.54 40.36 15.87
C TRP A 351 -13.59 41.48 15.89
N ASP A 352 -13.60 42.36 14.90
CA ASP A 352 -14.46 43.55 14.95
C ASP A 352 -15.94 43.21 14.73
N ASN A 353 -16.25 42.27 13.84
CA ASN A 353 -17.62 41.99 13.41
C ASN A 353 -18.38 41.03 14.34
N TYR A 354 -17.68 40.28 15.20
CA TYR A 354 -18.27 39.26 16.07
C TYR A 354 -17.91 39.52 17.55
N PRO A 355 -18.36 40.65 18.13
CA PRO A 355 -17.93 41.06 19.46
C PRO A 355 -18.40 40.15 20.61
N ASN A 356 -19.42 39.32 20.39
CA ASN A 356 -20.08 38.50 21.42
C ASN A 356 -20.15 37.02 21.01
N ASN A 357 -19.18 36.57 20.23
CA ASN A 357 -19.11 35.22 19.71
C ASN A 357 -17.69 34.68 19.82
N GLU A 358 -17.56 33.36 19.72
CA GLU A 358 -16.30 32.74 19.40
C GLU A 358 -16.28 32.42 17.91
N VAL A 359 -15.28 32.93 17.19
CA VAL A 359 -15.13 32.70 15.74
C VAL A 359 -13.96 31.78 15.53
N TYR A 360 -14.16 30.69 14.80
CA TYR A 360 -13.12 29.73 14.42
C TYR A 360 -12.73 29.87 12.95
N GLY A 361 -11.46 29.63 12.67
CA GLY A 361 -10.93 29.59 11.33
C GLY A 361 -9.60 28.86 11.21
N PHE A 362 -9.09 28.80 9.99
CA PHE A 362 -7.82 28.17 9.66
C PHE A 362 -6.97 29.06 8.77
N ILE A 363 -5.66 29.03 9.00
CA ILE A 363 -4.66 29.67 8.14
C ILE A 363 -4.18 28.65 7.12
N THR A 364 -4.29 28.99 5.84
CA THR A 364 -3.88 28.13 4.74
C THR A 364 -2.37 28.14 4.56
N THR A 365 -1.81 27.15 3.86
CA THR A 365 -0.37 27.08 3.55
C THR A 365 0.15 28.29 2.77
N ASP A 366 -0.70 28.96 2.01
CA ASP A 366 -0.40 30.20 1.28
C ASP A 366 -0.75 31.48 2.06
N GLY A 367 -1.08 31.37 3.35
CA GLY A 367 -1.20 32.50 4.27
C GLY A 367 -2.53 33.24 4.25
N LYS A 368 -3.58 32.63 3.70
CA LYS A 368 -4.96 33.13 3.68
C LYS A 368 -5.72 32.68 4.92
N LEU A 369 -6.87 33.30 5.22
CA LEU A 369 -7.74 32.90 6.34
C LEU A 369 -9.06 32.33 5.81
N LEU A 370 -9.42 31.14 6.29
CA LEU A 370 -10.74 30.55 6.18
C LEU A 370 -11.49 30.76 7.49
N VAL A 371 -12.69 31.35 7.46
CA VAL A 371 -13.56 31.44 8.64
C VAL A 371 -14.65 30.37 8.53
N THR A 372 -14.72 29.46 9.49
CA THR A 372 -15.51 28.23 9.35
C THR A 372 -16.72 28.19 10.26
N ASN A 373 -16.63 28.79 11.45
CA ASN A 373 -17.71 28.77 12.43
C ASN A 373 -17.80 30.11 13.17
N VAL A 374 -19.04 30.50 13.48
CA VAL A 374 -19.35 31.57 14.42
C VAL A 374 -20.22 30.92 15.50
N LEU A 375 -19.66 30.76 16.69
CA LEU A 375 -20.25 30.04 17.82
C LEU A 375 -20.73 31.02 18.90
N PRO A 376 -21.61 30.58 19.81
CA PRO A 376 -21.96 31.35 21.00
C PRO A 376 -20.72 31.71 21.85
N ILE A 377 -20.83 32.72 22.71
CA ILE A 377 -19.72 33.19 23.57
C ILE A 377 -19.15 32.12 24.54
N ASN A 378 -19.95 31.10 24.85
CA ASN A 378 -19.53 29.97 25.69
C ASN A 378 -18.79 28.89 24.88
N GLY A 379 -18.58 29.13 23.58
CA GLY A 379 -17.84 28.32 22.66
C GLY A 379 -18.58 27.12 22.07
N GLY A 380 -17.78 26.20 21.53
CA GLY A 380 -18.23 24.94 20.94
C GLY A 380 -17.10 24.29 20.13
N SER A 381 -17.43 23.22 19.38
CA SER A 381 -16.42 22.48 18.63
C SER A 381 -16.21 23.04 17.23
N ALA A 382 -14.95 23.23 16.85
CA ALA A 382 -14.59 23.46 15.45
C ALA A 382 -14.73 22.16 14.64
N SER A 383 -15.15 22.29 13.38
CA SER A 383 -15.06 21.20 12.40
C SER A 383 -13.61 20.74 12.23
N GLY A 384 -13.42 19.44 12.04
CA GLY A 384 -12.13 18.77 12.19
C GLY A 384 -11.24 18.88 10.94
N PRO A 385 -10.00 19.37 11.09
CA PRO A 385 -8.95 19.15 10.11
C PRO A 385 -8.76 17.67 9.76
N TYR A 386 -8.36 17.42 8.53
CA TYR A 386 -8.04 16.08 8.02
C TYR A 386 -6.57 16.02 7.62
N THR A 387 -5.80 15.10 8.20
CA THR A 387 -4.39 14.93 7.85
C THR A 387 -4.21 13.79 6.84
N TYR A 388 -3.54 14.10 5.74
CA TYR A 388 -3.33 13.23 4.60
C TYR A 388 -1.93 13.41 4.02
N ASN A 389 -1.17 12.31 3.90
CA ASN A 389 0.19 12.29 3.38
C ASN A 389 1.11 13.37 4.00
N GLY A 390 1.01 13.56 5.33
CA GLY A 390 1.78 14.56 6.06
C GLY A 390 1.31 16.02 5.90
N THR A 391 0.27 16.28 5.11
CA THR A 391 -0.35 17.60 4.96
C THR A 391 -1.69 17.62 5.69
N THR A 392 -1.96 18.66 6.47
CA THR A 392 -3.26 18.85 7.11
C THR A 392 -4.14 19.74 6.24
N TYR A 393 -5.39 19.35 6.07
CA TYR A 393 -6.38 20.01 5.22
C TYR A 393 -7.59 20.41 6.04
N TYR A 394 -8.24 21.50 5.64
CA TYR A 394 -9.62 21.77 5.97
C TYR A 394 -10.53 21.15 4.88
N PRO A 395 -11.34 20.14 5.22
CA PRO A 395 -12.26 19.54 4.27
C PRO A 395 -13.64 20.20 4.29
N TYR A 396 -14.29 20.34 3.13
CA TYR A 396 -15.75 20.55 3.10
C TYR A 396 -16.41 20.03 1.82
N PRO A 397 -17.70 19.63 1.86
CA PRO A 397 -18.35 19.00 0.72
C PRO A 397 -18.47 19.94 -0.49
N SER A 398 -18.11 19.44 -1.67
CA SER A 398 -18.22 20.18 -2.93
C SER A 398 -19.67 20.49 -3.32
N SER A 399 -20.63 19.75 -2.76
CA SER A 399 -22.07 20.04 -2.87
C SER A 399 -22.45 21.39 -2.25
N GLN A 400 -21.62 21.95 -1.36
CA GLN A 400 -21.80 23.29 -0.79
C GLN A 400 -21.23 24.41 -1.70
N GLY A 401 -20.73 24.06 -2.89
CA GLY A 401 -20.21 24.97 -3.90
C GLY A 401 -18.69 25.16 -3.83
N PRO A 402 -18.06 25.70 -4.89
CA PRO A 402 -16.61 25.91 -4.94
C PRO A 402 -16.15 26.96 -3.91
N PRO A 403 -14.86 26.93 -3.53
CA PRO A 403 -14.27 28.00 -2.72
C PRO A 403 -14.30 29.32 -3.50
N ILE A 404 -14.34 30.43 -2.77
CA ILE A 404 -14.29 31.77 -3.37
C ILE A 404 -12.87 32.06 -3.86
N GLY A 405 -11.86 31.67 -3.06
CA GLY A 405 -10.45 31.83 -3.38
C GLY A 405 -9.83 30.63 -4.11
N ASN A 406 -8.65 30.86 -4.68
CA ASN A 406 -7.77 29.79 -5.15
C ASN A 406 -6.70 29.51 -4.08
N TYR A 407 -6.49 28.24 -3.71
CA TYR A 407 -5.57 27.86 -2.65
C TYR A 407 -4.46 26.96 -3.17
N THR A 408 -3.21 27.32 -2.85
CA THR A 408 -2.03 26.56 -3.28
C THR A 408 -2.05 25.16 -2.66
N GLY A 409 -1.98 24.12 -3.49
CA GLY A 409 -2.02 22.72 -3.04
C GLY A 409 -3.42 22.20 -2.70
N MET A 410 -4.47 22.97 -2.96
CA MET A 410 -5.85 22.48 -2.85
C MET A 410 -6.09 21.32 -3.81
N ILE A 411 -6.75 20.30 -3.29
CA ILE A 411 -7.19 19.14 -4.06
C ILE A 411 -8.71 19.04 -3.96
N GLN A 412 -9.33 18.68 -5.08
CA GLN A 412 -10.75 18.34 -5.12
C GLN A 412 -10.86 16.84 -5.39
N THR A 413 -11.43 16.12 -4.44
CA THR A 413 -11.54 14.66 -4.47
C THR A 413 -12.67 14.25 -3.52
N ALA A 414 -13.29 13.07 -3.66
CA ALA A 414 -14.32 12.64 -2.71
C ALA A 414 -15.62 13.43 -2.65
N GLY A 415 -15.87 14.31 -3.61
CA GLY A 415 -16.95 15.28 -3.43
C GLY A 415 -16.65 16.23 -2.26
N TYR A 416 -15.37 16.46 -1.95
CA TYR A 416 -14.85 17.45 -1.02
C TYR A 416 -13.84 18.37 -1.71
N TYR A 417 -13.75 19.59 -1.21
CA TYR A 417 -12.56 20.43 -1.36
C TYR A 417 -11.69 20.22 -0.13
N LEU A 418 -10.41 19.93 -0.33
CA LEU A 418 -9.42 19.80 0.73
C LEU A 418 -8.44 20.96 0.57
N ILE A 419 -8.54 21.96 1.45
CA ILE A 419 -7.68 23.15 1.43
C ILE A 419 -6.53 22.96 2.43
N PRO A 420 -5.25 22.98 2.03
CA PRO A 420 -4.13 22.81 2.95
C PRO A 420 -4.06 23.92 4.00
N ILE A 421 -3.85 23.54 5.26
CA ILE A 421 -3.79 24.45 6.40
C ILE A 421 -2.55 24.20 7.25
N VAL A 422 -2.10 25.26 7.91
CA VAL A 422 -0.90 25.27 8.78
C VAL A 422 -1.21 25.70 10.20
N ALA A 423 -2.34 26.39 10.40
CA ALA A 423 -2.75 26.82 11.73
C ALA A 423 -4.27 26.81 11.89
N SER A 424 -4.76 26.58 13.11
CA SER A 424 -6.09 26.97 13.53
C SER A 424 -6.03 28.30 14.28
N VAL A 425 -7.13 29.06 14.22
CA VAL A 425 -7.29 30.28 15.00
C VAL A 425 -8.71 30.39 15.54
N HIS A 426 -8.85 30.90 16.76
CA HIS A 426 -10.14 31.26 17.30
C HIS A 426 -10.10 32.48 18.24
N THR A 427 -11.26 33.03 18.59
CA THR A 427 -11.36 34.28 19.36
C THR A 427 -11.88 34.07 20.78
N HIS A 428 -11.16 34.55 21.79
CA HIS A 428 -11.64 34.64 23.17
C HIS A 428 -12.22 36.03 23.44
N THR A 429 -13.53 36.19 23.24
CA THR A 429 -14.24 37.47 23.42
C THR A 429 -14.68 37.85 24.84
N PRO A 430 -14.78 36.96 25.85
CA PRO A 430 -15.12 37.36 27.24
C PRO A 430 -14.25 38.48 27.82
N CYS A 431 -13.01 38.59 27.33
CA CYS A 431 -12.08 39.65 27.72
C CYS A 431 -12.61 41.08 27.52
N ARG A 432 -13.62 41.27 26.65
CA ARG A 432 -14.24 42.57 26.37
C ARG A 432 -15.06 43.10 27.54
N THR A 433 -15.53 42.21 28.42
CA THR A 433 -16.39 42.56 29.54
C THR A 433 -15.69 42.42 30.88
N ASP A 434 -14.73 41.50 31.01
CA ASP A 434 -14.04 41.23 32.28
C ASP A 434 -12.70 41.98 32.45
N GLY A 435 -12.21 42.66 31.41
CA GLY A 435 -10.98 43.46 31.44
C GLY A 435 -9.68 42.63 31.36
N THR A 436 -9.77 41.32 31.14
CA THR A 436 -8.61 40.47 30.85
C THR A 436 -8.15 40.65 29.41
N ASN A 437 -7.08 39.94 29.01
CA ASN A 437 -6.68 39.87 27.60
C ASN A 437 -7.17 38.59 26.89
N GLY A 438 -7.89 37.71 27.60
CA GLY A 438 -8.39 36.43 27.06
C GLY A 438 -7.35 35.35 26.77
N VAL A 439 -6.05 35.60 27.04
CA VAL A 439 -4.95 34.65 26.74
C VAL A 439 -3.88 34.58 27.84
N SER A 440 -4.17 35.12 29.02
CA SER A 440 -3.29 35.07 30.22
C SER A 440 -3.93 34.28 31.36
N HIS A 441 -4.54 33.15 30.99
CA HIS A 441 -5.08 32.14 31.89
C HIS A 441 -4.65 30.75 31.42
N ASN A 442 -5.04 29.71 32.16
CA ASN A 442 -4.78 28.32 31.73
C ASN A 442 -5.59 27.99 30.47
N ILE A 443 -5.00 27.18 29.58
CA ILE A 443 -5.69 26.66 28.39
C ILE A 443 -6.88 25.81 28.83
N GLY A 444 -8.04 25.99 28.19
CA GLY A 444 -9.25 25.21 28.48
C GLY A 444 -9.14 23.78 27.95
N ASP A 445 -9.96 22.88 28.49
CA ASP A 445 -9.95 21.46 28.08
C ASP A 445 -10.26 21.29 26.58
N ASP A 446 -11.18 22.09 26.04
CA ASP A 446 -11.55 22.03 24.62
C ASP A 446 -10.37 22.41 23.70
N ASP A 447 -9.66 23.49 24.03
CA ASP A 447 -8.45 23.92 23.31
C ASP A 447 -7.36 22.85 23.40
N ALA A 448 -7.10 22.33 24.60
CA ALA A 448 -6.08 21.29 24.81
C ALA A 448 -6.41 20.00 24.04
N ASN A 449 -7.67 19.58 24.02
CA ASN A 449 -8.14 18.41 23.28
C ASN A 449 -8.08 18.62 21.76
N PHE A 450 -8.43 19.81 21.29
CA PHE A 450 -8.31 20.15 19.87
C PHE A 450 -6.85 20.15 19.42
N ALA A 451 -5.96 20.73 20.22
CA ALA A 451 -4.52 20.72 19.94
C ALA A 451 -3.92 19.30 19.98
N ALA A 452 -4.40 18.46 20.89
CA ALA A 452 -3.93 17.08 20.99
C ALA A 452 -4.33 16.21 19.80
N SER A 453 -5.51 16.47 19.23
CA SER A 453 -6.01 15.74 18.05
C SER A 453 -5.40 16.22 16.73
N HIS A 454 -4.79 17.40 16.69
CA HIS A 454 -4.22 17.99 15.47
C HIS A 454 -2.79 18.54 15.67
N PRO A 455 -1.83 17.71 16.13
CA PRO A 455 -0.50 18.17 16.53
C PRO A 455 0.39 18.67 15.38
N SER A 456 -0.07 18.53 14.12
CA SER A 456 0.66 18.92 12.91
C SER A 456 0.43 20.38 12.50
N ILE A 457 -0.52 21.09 13.13
CA ILE A 457 -0.78 22.51 12.87
C ILE A 457 -0.53 23.32 14.14
N ASN A 458 -0.28 24.62 13.98
CA ASN A 458 -0.20 25.53 15.11
C ASN A 458 -1.60 25.95 15.55
N HIS A 459 -1.78 26.26 16.83
CA HIS A 459 -3.07 26.71 17.34
C HIS A 459 -2.97 28.08 17.99
N TRP A 460 -3.79 29.02 17.55
CA TRP A 460 -3.72 30.42 17.95
C TRP A 460 -5.04 30.92 18.53
N VAL A 461 -4.95 31.80 19.51
CA VAL A 461 -6.08 32.52 20.08
C VAL A 461 -5.89 34.01 19.92
N ILE A 462 -6.96 34.68 19.52
CA ILE A 462 -7.08 36.14 19.52
C ILE A 462 -7.90 36.56 20.74
N GLY A 463 -7.30 37.38 21.60
CA GLY A 463 -7.98 38.01 22.72
C GLY A 463 -7.89 39.53 22.65
N CYS A 464 -8.23 40.19 23.76
CA CYS A 464 -8.28 41.64 23.84
C CYS A 464 -6.88 42.24 23.84
N ASN A 465 -6.51 42.87 22.72
CA ASN A 465 -5.17 43.41 22.50
C ASN A 465 -4.07 42.36 22.72
N ALA A 466 -4.33 41.10 22.38
CA ALA A 466 -3.36 40.03 22.52
C ALA A 466 -3.62 38.91 21.51
N ILE A 467 -2.55 38.27 21.05
CA ILE A 467 -2.59 37.02 20.31
C ILE A 467 -1.61 36.07 20.99
N ALA A 468 -2.00 34.81 21.19
CA ALA A 468 -1.11 33.81 21.78
C ALA A 468 -1.30 32.45 21.11
N GLN A 469 -0.28 31.61 21.24
CA GLN A 469 -0.29 30.24 20.77
C GLN A 469 -0.59 29.28 21.93
N TYR A 470 -1.19 28.13 21.63
CA TYR A 470 -1.37 27.03 22.56
C TYR A 470 -1.01 25.69 21.91
N ASP A 471 -0.80 24.68 22.74
CA ASP A 471 -0.57 23.30 22.35
C ASP A 471 -1.11 22.36 23.45
N ASN A 472 -0.96 21.05 23.25
CA ASN A 472 -1.37 20.03 24.23
C ASN A 472 -0.30 19.68 25.28
N ARG A 473 0.82 20.41 25.32
CA ARG A 473 1.97 20.09 26.19
C ARG A 473 2.12 21.09 27.33
N SER A 474 1.60 22.30 27.15
CA SER A 474 1.57 23.37 28.14
C SER A 474 0.18 23.51 28.74
N SER A 475 0.11 23.89 30.02
CA SER A 475 -1.14 24.34 30.65
C SER A 475 -1.43 25.82 30.38
N ASN A 476 -0.47 26.56 29.80
CA ASN A 476 -0.53 28.00 29.58
C ASN A 476 -0.29 28.35 28.12
N PHE A 477 -0.92 29.44 27.66
CA PHE A 477 -0.59 30.07 26.39
C PHE A 477 0.89 30.51 26.33
N PHE A 478 1.48 30.45 25.14
CA PHE A 478 2.85 30.86 24.87
C PHE A 478 2.93 31.71 23.59
N ASN A 479 4.12 32.22 23.25
CA ASN A 479 4.33 33.14 22.13
C ASN A 479 3.41 34.38 22.16
N LEU A 480 3.00 34.81 23.36
CA LEU A 480 2.06 35.91 23.58
C LEU A 480 2.60 37.23 22.99
N LYS A 481 1.77 37.90 22.19
CA LYS A 481 2.00 39.24 21.64
C LYS A 481 0.89 40.17 22.06
N SER A 482 1.20 41.11 22.95
CA SER A 482 0.30 42.20 23.31
C SER A 482 0.29 43.29 22.24
N GLY A 483 -0.83 43.98 22.08
CA GLY A 483 -1.03 45.07 21.12
C GLY A 483 -2.13 44.78 20.10
N LYS A 484 -2.25 45.65 19.11
CA LYS A 484 -3.29 45.57 18.07
C LYS A 484 -3.09 44.32 17.20
N ILE A 485 -4.20 43.67 16.82
CA ILE A 485 -4.20 42.49 15.94
C ILE A 485 -3.47 42.81 14.63
N SER A 486 -3.75 43.96 14.02
CA SER A 486 -3.08 44.42 12.79
C SER A 486 -1.56 44.53 12.89
N SER A 487 -1.00 44.73 14.09
CA SER A 487 0.45 44.77 14.31
C SER A 487 1.05 43.39 14.62
N ASN A 488 0.24 42.46 15.14
CA ASN A 488 0.71 41.17 15.64
C ASN A 488 0.37 40.00 14.70
N CYS A 489 -0.58 40.14 13.76
CA CYS A 489 -1.06 39.08 12.88
C CYS A 489 0.04 38.33 12.10
N GLY A 490 1.19 38.97 11.84
CA GLY A 490 2.32 38.35 11.14
C GLY A 490 2.93 37.15 11.86
N VAL A 491 2.71 37.00 13.17
CA VAL A 491 3.20 35.85 13.95
C VAL A 491 2.34 34.60 13.78
N VAL A 492 1.08 34.74 13.38
CA VAL A 492 0.14 33.64 13.21
C VAL A 492 0.51 32.86 11.95
N LYS A 493 1.06 31.67 12.12
CA LYS A 493 1.54 30.81 11.03
C LYS A 493 1.30 29.36 11.36
#